data_AF-A0A5E8UWH2-F1
#
_entry.id   AF-A0A5E8UWH2-F1
#
_cell.length_a   1.000
_cell.length_b   1.000
_cell.length_c   1.000
_cell.angle_alpha   90.00
_cell.angle_beta   90.00
_cell.angle_gamma   90.00
#
_symmetry.space_group_name_H-M   'P 1'
#
loop_
_entity.id
_entity.type
_entity.pdbx_description
1 polymer ?
#
loop_
_entity_poly.entity_id
_entity_poly.type
_entity_poly.pdbx_seq_one_letter_code
_entity_poly.pdbx_strand_id
1 'polypeptide(L)' 'MTKIPISLSTLGDLKAAGYGVVGNCTAANCGRGRRLDLQALFDQFGADFVVVNENRIAAALRCDQCGHRGGVLTLHPPA' A
#
# COMPACT_ATOMS: atom_id res chain seq x y z
N MET A 1 -23.06 19.91 -2.84
CA MET A 1 -21.73 19.30 -2.65
C MET A 1 -21.80 17.89 -3.20
N THR A 2 -21.42 17.71 -4.46
CA THR A 2 -21.49 16.41 -5.15
C THR A 2 -20.47 15.48 -4.53
N LYS A 3 -20.94 14.41 -3.88
CA LYS A 3 -20.09 13.36 -3.33
C LYS A 3 -19.52 12.60 -4.52
N ILE A 4 -18.41 13.07 -5.08
CA ILE A 4 -17.61 12.29 -6.04
C ILE A 4 -17.35 10.96 -5.33
N PRO A 5 -17.72 9.81 -5.91
CA PRO A 5 -17.30 8.54 -5.34
C PRO A 5 -15.77 8.59 -5.34
N ILE A 6 -15.16 8.74 -4.16
CA ILE A 6 -13.72 8.61 -4.01
C ILE A 6 -13.45 7.15 -4.36
N SER A 7 -13.07 6.91 -5.61
CA SER A 7 -12.52 5.62 -5.99
C SER A 7 -11.21 5.55 -5.20
N LEU A 8 -11.16 4.73 -4.13
CA LEU A 8 -9.96 4.55 -3.31
C LEU A 8 -8.92 3.74 -4.10
N SER A 9 -8.45 4.31 -5.19
CA SER A 9 -7.65 3.65 -6.21
C SER A 9 -6.25 4.21 -6.24
N THR A 10 -6.07 5.51 -5.96
CA THR A 10 -4.76 6.16 -6.03
C THR A 10 -4.13 6.42 -4.66
N LEU A 11 -2.82 6.66 -4.64
CA LEU A 11 -2.12 7.12 -3.43
C LEU A 11 -2.70 8.44 -2.88
N GLY A 12 -3.10 9.34 -3.77
CA GLY A 12 -3.76 10.60 -3.43
C GLY A 12 -5.09 10.37 -2.70
N ASP A 13 -5.93 9.48 -3.23
CA ASP A 13 -7.23 9.14 -2.62
C ASP A 13 -7.05 8.53 -1.22
N LEU A 14 -6.10 7.59 -1.08
CA LEU A 14 -5.81 6.96 0.21
C LEU A 14 -5.34 7.98 1.25
N LYS A 15 -4.44 8.90 0.85
CA LYS A 15 -3.93 9.95 1.74
C LYS A 15 -5.05 10.91 2.15
N ALA A 16 -5.86 11.36 1.20
CA ALA A 16 -6.98 12.27 1.44
C ALA A 16 -8.04 11.64 2.36
N ALA A 17 -8.26 10.33 2.25
CA ALA A 17 -9.21 9.60 3.08
C ALA A 17 -8.62 9.03 4.39
N GLY A 18 -7.33 9.28 4.68
CA GLY A 18 -6.68 8.81 5.92
C GLY A 18 -6.38 7.31 5.97
N TYR A 19 -6.41 6.61 4.84
CA TYR A 19 -6.10 5.18 4.77
C TYR A 19 -4.61 4.89 4.94
N GLY A 20 -4.32 3.70 5.44
CA GLY A 20 -2.99 3.11 5.46
C GLY A 20 -2.80 2.05 4.39
N VAL A 21 -1.54 1.85 3.98
CA VAL A 21 -1.13 0.70 3.18
C VAL A 21 -0.21 -0.17 4.02
N VAL A 22 -0.49 -1.47 4.07
CA VAL A 22 0.33 -2.48 4.74
C VAL A 22 0.89 -3.44 3.70
N GLY A 23 2.20 -3.65 3.73
CA GLY A 23 2.87 -4.70 2.97
C GLY A 23 2.94 -5.97 3.80
N ASN A 24 2.41 -7.07 3.27
CA ASN A 24 2.39 -8.38 3.92
C ASN A 24 3.32 -9.36 3.20
N CYS A 25 4.20 -10.02 3.94
CA CYS A 25 5.08 -11.04 3.41
C CYS A 25 4.30 -12.31 3.03
N THR A 26 4.54 -12.82 1.82
CA THR A 26 3.92 -14.04 1.28
C THR A 26 4.75 -15.31 1.48
N ALA A 27 5.91 -15.23 2.15
CA ALA A 27 6.71 -16.41 2.46
C ALA A 27 5.92 -17.36 3.37
N ALA A 28 6.04 -18.67 3.08
CA ALA A 28 5.47 -19.71 3.92
C ALA A 28 5.94 -19.54 5.37
N ASN A 29 4.98 -19.57 6.31
CA ASN A 29 5.20 -19.44 7.75
C ASN A 29 5.78 -18.08 8.23
N CYS A 30 5.75 -17.01 7.42
CA CYS A 30 6.13 -15.67 7.88
C CYS A 30 4.91 -14.77 8.12
N GLY A 31 4.17 -14.40 7.06
CA GLY A 31 2.98 -13.54 7.16
C GLY A 31 3.20 -12.15 7.77
N ARG A 32 4.45 -11.72 7.98
CA ARG A 32 4.78 -10.44 8.62
C ARG A 32 4.22 -9.29 7.81
N GLY A 33 3.35 -8.50 8.46
CA GLY A 33 2.78 -7.27 7.92
C GLY A 33 3.45 -6.03 8.52
N ARG A 34 3.71 -5.01 7.70
CA ARG A 34 4.18 -3.70 8.17
C ARG A 34 3.53 -2.56 7.40
N ARG A 35 3.17 -1.49 8.12
CA ARG A 35 2.66 -0.26 7.51
C ARG A 35 3.76 0.40 6.69
N LEU A 36 3.45 0.69 5.44
CA LEU A 36 4.33 1.41 4.53
C LEU A 36 4.19 2.91 4.79
N ASP A 37 5.28 3.64 4.54
CA ASP A 37 5.26 5.09 4.57
C ASP A 37 4.55 5.61 3.31
N LEU A 38 3.31 6.09 3.50
CA LEU A 38 2.49 6.58 2.41
C LEU A 38 3.07 7.87 1.79
N GLN A 39 3.78 8.69 2.57
CA GLN A 39 4.42 9.89 2.05
C GLN A 39 5.60 9.51 1.15
N ALA A 40 6.44 8.56 1.57
CA ALA A 40 7.54 8.08 0.73
C ALA A 40 7.05 7.46 -0.59
N LEU A 41 5.94 6.69 -0.55
CA LEU A 41 5.31 6.18 -1.77
C LEU A 41 4.79 7.29 -2.67
N PHE A 42 4.18 8.32 -2.08
CA PHE A 42 3.69 9.49 -2.81
C PHE A 42 4.83 10.25 -3.49
N ASP A 43 5.95 10.46 -2.81
CA ASP A 43 7.12 11.15 -3.35
C ASP A 43 7.78 10.34 -4.49
N GLN A 44 7.73 9.01 -4.42
CA GLN A 44 8.32 8.13 -5.43
C GLN A 44 7.44 7.95 -6.67
N PHE A 45 6.13 7.80 -6.50
CA PHE A 45 5.22 7.38 -7.57
C PHE A 45 4.21 8.45 -8.00
N GLY A 46 4.01 9.49 -7.19
CA GLY A 46 3.05 10.56 -7.44
C GLY A 46 1.64 10.26 -6.92
N ALA A 47 0.81 11.31 -6.86
CA ALA A 47 -0.55 11.27 -6.32
C ALA A 47 -1.48 10.34 -7.11
N ASP A 48 -1.39 10.38 -8.43
CA ASP A 48 -2.30 9.67 -9.34
C ASP A 48 -1.92 8.19 -9.52
N PHE A 49 -0.90 7.71 -8.81
CA PHE A 49 -0.48 6.33 -8.87
C PHE A 49 -1.56 5.41 -8.32
N VAL A 50 -2.07 4.51 -9.17
CA VAL A 50 -3.07 3.51 -8.80
C VAL A 50 -2.43 2.38 -8.00
N VAL A 51 -2.86 2.20 -6.75
CA VAL A 51 -2.34 1.17 -5.82
C VAL A 51 -3.16 -0.11 -5.79
N VAL A 52 -4.42 -0.05 -6.24
CA VAL A 52 -5.30 -1.23 -6.28
C VAL A 52 -4.94 -2.07 -7.50
N ASN A 53 -4.76 -3.38 -7.29
CA ASN A 53 -4.36 -4.36 -8.32
C ASN A 53 -2.99 -4.08 -8.99
N GLU A 54 -2.16 -3.23 -8.39
CA GLU A 54 -0.81 -2.92 -8.88
C GLU A 54 0.25 -3.83 -8.22
N ASN A 55 1.21 -4.32 -9.01
CA ASN A 55 2.19 -5.31 -8.56
C ASN A 55 3.60 -4.75 -8.32
N ARG A 56 3.93 -3.55 -8.83
CA ARG A 56 5.29 -2.99 -8.71
C ARG A 56 5.77 -2.85 -7.27
N ILE A 57 4.94 -2.26 -6.40
CA ILE A 57 5.28 -2.08 -4.98
C ILE A 57 5.35 -3.44 -4.29
N ALA A 58 4.35 -4.30 -4.51
CA ALA A 58 4.25 -5.63 -3.91
C ALA A 58 5.47 -6.51 -4.24
N ALA A 59 5.92 -6.50 -5.50
CA ALA A 59 7.09 -7.24 -5.95
C ALA A 59 8.42 -6.69 -5.37
N ALA A 60 8.47 -5.38 -5.08
CA ALA A 60 9.65 -4.73 -4.50
C ALA A 60 9.75 -4.88 -2.97
N LEU A 61 8.69 -5.35 -2.30
CA LEU A 61 8.72 -5.56 -0.86
C LEU A 61 9.83 -6.55 -0.47
N ARG A 62 10.57 -6.20 0.58
CA ARG A 62 11.51 -7.11 1.25
C ARG A 62 11.13 -7.22 2.71
N CYS A 63 10.83 -8.43 3.15
CA CYS A 63 10.48 -8.68 4.55
C CYS A 63 11.70 -8.43 5.45
N ASP A 64 11.53 -7.62 6.48
CA ASP A 64 12.57 -7.33 7.48
C ASP A 64 12.80 -8.49 8.47
N GLN A 65 11.87 -9.45 8.54
CA GLN A 65 11.98 -10.63 9.39
C GLN A 65 12.66 -11.82 8.70
N CYS A 66 12.20 -12.21 7.51
CA CYS A 66 12.71 -13.41 6.81
C CYS A 66 13.55 -13.10 5.56
N GLY A 67 13.67 -11.82 5.16
CA GLY A 67 14.43 -11.42 3.98
C GLY A 67 13.78 -11.74 2.63
N HIS A 68 12.63 -12.44 2.60
CA HIS A 68 11.89 -12.77 1.37
C HIS A 68 11.53 -11.52 0.58
N ARG A 69 11.62 -11.62 -0.76
CA ARG A 69 11.21 -10.58 -1.70
C ARG A 69 9.87 -10.94 -2.30
N GLY A 70 8.99 -9.95 -2.41
CA GLY A 70 7.61 -10.14 -2.81
C GLY A 70 6.66 -10.17 -1.60
N GLY A 71 5.43 -9.75 -1.85
CA GLY A 71 4.38 -9.69 -0.86
C GLY A 71 3.05 -9.30 -1.49
N VAL A 72 2.09 -8.93 -0.65
CA VAL A 72 0.81 -8.34 -1.06
C VAL A 72 0.56 -7.05 -0.31
N LEU A 73 -0.19 -6.14 -0.94
CA LEU A 73 -0.63 -4.90 -0.30
C LEU A 73 -2.04 -5.06 0.25
N THR A 74 -2.28 -4.48 1.42
CA THR A 74 -3.61 -4.43 2.03
C THR A 74 -3.90 -3.01 2.50
N LEU A 75 -5.10 -2.54 2.22
CA LEU A 75 -5.56 -1.23 2.65
C LEU A 75 -6.16 -1.32 4.05
N HIS A 76 -5.76 -0.42 4.94
CA HIS A 76 -6.30 -0.30 6.28
C HIS A 76 -7.09 1.01 6.39
N PRO A 77 -8.35 0.98 6.88
CA PRO A 77 -9.13 2.19 7.07
C PRO A 77 -8.48 3.14 8.10
N PRO A 78 -8.83 4.44 8.07
CA PRO A 78 -8.48 5.36 9.15
C PRO A 78 -9.00 4.81 10.49
N ALA A 79 -8.22 5.04 11.55
CA ALA A 79 -8.58 4.69 12.93
C ALA A 79 -9.63 5.68 13.49
#